data_AF-A0A326RRW3-F1
#
_entry.id   AF-A0A326RRW3-F1
#
_cell.length_a   1.000
_cell.length_b   1.000
_cell.length_c   1.000
_cell.angle_alpha   90.00
_cell.angle_beta   90.00
_cell.angle_gamma   90.00
#
_symmetry.space_group_name_H-M   'P 1'
#
loop_
_entity.id
_entity.type
_entity.pdbx_description
1 polymer ?
#
loop_
_entity_poly.entity_id
_entity_poly.type
_entity_poly.pdbx_seq_one_letter_code
_entity_poly.pdbx_strand_id
1 'polypeptide(L)'
;MVKFLIILLGVGWLLGQLIRYFLRSKLAQLAKQVNEAAREQQRAQQHASRPKDSVVVDYIPKEELEKRKKDIEGGEYVDYEEVKE
;
A
#
# COMPACT_ATOMS: atom_id res chain seq x y z
N MET A 1 -11.04 45.74 31.21
CA MET A 1 -10.50 44.42 31.60
C MET A 1 -11.44 43.27 31.21
N VAL A 2 -12.66 43.17 31.74
CA VAL A 2 -13.59 42.05 31.43
C VAL A 2 -13.90 41.92 29.93
N LYS A 3 -14.09 43.03 29.22
CA LYS A 3 -14.29 43.07 27.76
C LYS A 3 -13.13 42.40 27.00
N PHE A 4 -11.90 42.59 27.46
CA PHE A 4 -10.70 42.00 26.87
C PHE A 4 -10.64 40.49 27.11
N LEU A 5 -11.00 40.03 28.31
CA LEU A 5 -11.06 38.60 28.62
C LEU A 5 -12.09 37.86 27.77
N ILE A 6 -13.25 38.46 27.52
CA ILE A 6 -14.29 37.88 26.65
C ILE A 6 -13.81 37.77 25.20
N ILE A 7 -13.16 38.82 24.68
CA ILE A 7 -12.58 38.80 23.33
C ILE A 7 -11.47 37.75 23.25
N LEU A 8 -10.59 37.67 24.25
CA LEU A 8 -9.51 36.69 24.31
C LEU A 8 -10.04 35.25 24.33
N LEU A 9 -11.08 34.98 25.12
CA LEU A 9 -11.75 33.68 25.17
C LEU A 9 -12.42 33.32 23.85
N GLY A 10 -13.13 34.26 23.23
CA GLY A 10 -13.77 34.04 21.93
C GLY A 10 -12.76 33.80 20.82
N VAL A 11 -11.72 34.61 20.75
CA VAL A 11 -10.62 34.49 19.77
C VAL A 11 -9.82 33.21 20.02
N GLY A 12 -9.49 32.90 21.28
CA GLY A 12 -8.79 31.66 21.64
C GLY A 12 -9.58 30.40 21.30
N TRP A 13 -10.90 30.41 21.50
CA TRP A 13 -11.78 29.32 21.09
C TRP A 13 -11.81 29.16 19.57
N LEU A 14 -11.92 30.27 18.83
CA LEU A 14 -11.93 30.28 17.37
C LEU A 14 -10.58 29.79 16.78
N LEU A 15 -9.46 30.25 17.34
CA LEU A 15 -8.12 29.82 16.97
C LEU A 15 -7.91 28.34 17.26
N GLY A 16 -8.34 27.85 18.43
CA GLY A 16 -8.25 26.42 18.76
C GLY A 16 -8.99 25.54 17.75
N GLN A 17 -10.16 26.00 17.28
CA GLN A 17 -10.93 25.31 16.26
C GLN A 17 -10.22 25.32 14.90
N LEU A 18 -9.70 26.48 14.47
CA LEU A 18 -8.92 26.60 13.22
C LEU A 18 -7.67 25.72 13.23
N ILE A 19 -6.92 25.74 14.32
CA ILE A 19 -5.73 24.91 14.53
C ILE A 19 -6.11 23.42 14.40
N ARG A 20 -7.18 22.98 15.03
CA ARG A 20 -7.63 21.58 14.94
C ARG A 20 -7.93 21.13 13.51
N TYR A 21 -8.61 21.97 12.71
CA TYR A 21 -8.87 21.66 11.30
C TYR A 21 -7.60 21.70 10.46
N PHE A 22 -6.75 22.70 10.69
CA PHE A 22 -5.48 22.86 9.98
C PHE A 22 -4.54 21.68 10.21
N LEU A 23 -4.32 21.27 11.46
CA LEU A 23 -3.50 20.11 11.80
C LEU A 23 -4.05 18.83 11.18
N ARG A 24 -5.37 18.60 11.22
CA ARG A 24 -5.97 17.42 10.55
C ARG A 24 -5.64 17.37 9.06
N SER A 25 -5.69 18.50 8.37
CA SER A 25 -5.40 18.55 6.93
C SER A 25 -3.93 18.25 6.62
N LYS A 26 -2.99 18.86 7.36
CA LYS A 26 -1.55 18.71 7.13
C LYS A 26 -1.03 17.35 7.59
N LEU A 27 -1.49 16.87 8.75
CA LEU A 27 -1.17 15.53 9.23
C LEU A 27 -1.74 14.45 8.32
N ALA A 28 -2.91 14.64 7.71
CA ALA A 28 -3.43 13.70 6.73
C ALA A 28 -2.54 13.62 5.47
N GLN A 29 -2.00 14.75 5.01
CA GLN A 29 -1.08 14.77 3.88
C GLN A 29 0.25 14.07 4.22
N LEU A 30 0.82 14.36 5.40
CA LEU A 30 2.04 13.71 5.87
C LEU A 30 1.82 12.22 6.13
N ALA A 31 0.70 11.84 6.74
CA ALA A 31 0.36 10.45 6.97
C ALA A 31 0.25 9.67 5.65
N LYS A 32 -0.30 10.27 4.59
CA LYS A 32 -0.33 9.63 3.26
C LYS A 32 1.08 9.37 2.72
N GLN A 33 1.95 10.38 2.76
CA GLN A 33 3.34 10.24 2.29
C GLN A 33 4.14 9.21 3.11
N VAL A 34 4.02 9.25 4.44
CA VAL A 34 4.71 8.30 5.33
C VAL A 34 4.19 6.88 5.12
N ASN A 35 2.88 6.71 4.91
CA ASN A 35 2.28 5.40 4.72
C ASN A 35 2.66 4.80 3.34
N GLU A 36 2.81 5.62 2.31
CA GLU A 36 3.34 5.20 1.01
C GLU A 36 4.81 4.75 1.13
N ALA A 37 5.67 5.56 1.77
CA ALA A 37 7.08 5.20 2.00
C ALA A 37 7.23 3.95 2.88
N ALA A 38 6.41 3.81 3.94
CA ALA A 38 6.41 2.63 4.80
C ALA A 38 5.95 1.37 4.05
N ARG A 39 4.97 1.48 3.15
CA ARG A 39 4.53 0.37 2.29
C ARG A 39 5.60 -0.09 1.32
N GLU A 40 6.36 0.84 0.73
CA GLU A 40 7.52 0.50 -0.11
C GLU A 40 8.61 -0.20 0.70
N GLN A 41 8.89 0.28 1.91
CA GLN A 41 9.89 -0.33 2.78
C GLN A 41 9.48 -1.75 3.23
N GLN A 42 8.20 -1.97 3.51
CA GLN A 42 7.66 -3.31 3.80
C GLN A 42 7.75 -4.25 2.59
N ARG A 43 7.47 -3.77 1.37
CA ARG A 43 7.66 -4.56 0.14
C ARG A 43 9.12 -4.95 -0.07
N ALA A 44 10.06 -4.03 0.14
CA ALA A 44 11.48 -4.29 0.00
C ALA A 44 11.99 -5.34 1.01
N GLN A 45 11.53 -5.28 2.27
CA GLN A 45 11.89 -6.26 3.30
C GLN A 45 11.34 -7.67 3.00
N GLN A 46 10.12 -7.76 2.45
CA GLN A 46 9.54 -9.04 2.03
C GLN A 46 10.22 -9.63 0.79
N HIS A 47 10.79 -8.80 -0.08
CA HIS A 47 11.63 -9.26 -1.19
C HIS A 47 12.99 -9.79 -0.71
N ALA A 48 13.61 -9.16 0.30
CA ALA A 48 14.93 -9.54 0.80
C ALA A 48 14.96 -10.88 1.55
N SER A 49 13.84 -11.29 2.15
CA SER A 49 13.74 -12.54 2.94
C SER A 49 13.13 -13.73 2.17
N ARG A 50 12.90 -13.58 0.85
CA ARG A 50 12.32 -14.64 0.00
C ARG A 50 13.39 -15.55 -0.63
N PRO A 51 13.12 -16.86 -0.74
CA PRO A 51 14.02 -17.81 -1.37
C PRO A 51 14.19 -17.52 -2.87
N LYS A 52 15.42 -17.72 -3.37
CA LYS A 52 15.89 -17.37 -4.73
C LYS A 52 15.06 -17.97 -5.88
N ASP A 53 14.34 -19.07 -5.63
CA ASP A 53 13.54 -19.80 -6.64
C ASP A 53 12.05 -19.43 -6.66
N SER A 54 11.60 -18.44 -5.87
CA SER A 54 10.18 -18.07 -5.85
C SER A 54 9.83 -17.04 -6.93
N VAL A 55 8.94 -17.41 -7.86
CA VAL A 55 8.37 -16.48 -8.85
C VAL A 55 7.42 -15.52 -8.16
N VAL A 56 7.72 -14.22 -8.22
CA VAL A 56 6.85 -13.16 -7.68
C VAL A 56 5.92 -12.69 -8.78
N VAL A 57 4.61 -12.83 -8.55
CA VAL A 57 3.57 -12.32 -9.46
C VAL A 57 2.93 -11.10 -8.80
N ASP A 58 3.21 -9.91 -9.32
CA ASP A 58 2.74 -8.64 -8.75
C ASP A 58 1.24 -8.41 -8.94
N TYR A 59 0.68 -8.98 -10.01
CA TYR A 59 -0.73 -8.83 -10.32
C TYR A 59 -1.19 -9.96 -11.23
N ILE A 60 -2.29 -10.61 -10.85
CA ILE A 60 -3.02 -11.54 -11.72
C ILE A 60 -4.38 -10.91 -12.01
N PRO A 61 -4.70 -10.60 -13.27
CA PRO A 61 -6.02 -10.09 -13.64
C PRO A 61 -7.11 -11.08 -13.22
N LYS A 62 -8.27 -10.59 -12.76
CA LYS A 62 -9.39 -11.44 -12.34
C LYS A 62 -9.88 -12.36 -13.46
N GLU A 63 -9.85 -11.86 -14.70
CA GLU A 63 -10.22 -12.63 -15.90
C GLU A 63 -9.28 -13.82 -16.14
N GLU A 64 -7.98 -13.66 -15.85
CA GLU A 64 -6.99 -14.74 -15.98
C GLU A 64 -7.10 -15.77 -14.85
N LEU A 65 -7.51 -15.36 -13.64
CA LEU A 65 -7.82 -16.27 -12.54
C LEU A 65 -9.02 -17.19 -12.86
N GLU A 66 -10.05 -16.66 -13.52
CA GLU A 66 -11.22 -17.44 -13.92
C GLU A 66 -10.93 -18.39 -15.09
N LYS A 67 -10.06 -18.00 -16.04
CA LYS A 67 -9.60 -18.88 -17.12
C LYS A 67 -8.76 -20.04 -16.61
N ARG A 68 -7.81 -19.79 -15.70
CA ARG A 68 -6.96 -20.84 -15.10
C ARG A 68 -7.75 -21.85 -14.27
N LYS A 69 -8.87 -21.44 -13.66
CA LYS A 69 -9.77 -22.36 -12.96
C LYS A 69 -10.51 -23.32 -13.89
N LYS A 70 -10.58 -23.04 -15.19
CA LYS A 70 -11.47 -23.76 -16.09
C LYS A 70 -10.84 -24.89 -16.89
N ASP A 71 -9.58 -24.86 -17.31
CA ASP A 71 -8.98 -26.00 -18.02
C ASP A 71 -7.47 -25.84 -18.20
N ILE A 72 -6.68 -26.46 -17.33
CA ILE A 72 -5.32 -26.88 -17.70
C ILE A 72 -5.23 -28.35 -17.34
N GLU A 73 -5.89 -29.19 -18.14
CA GLU A 73 -5.53 -30.60 -18.24
C GLU A 73 -4.20 -30.64 -18.99
N GLY A 74 -3.11 -30.84 -18.25
CA GLY A 74 -1.78 -30.98 -18.84
C GLY A 74 -1.81 -32.09 -19.91
N GLY A 75 -1.34 -31.77 -21.11
CA GLY A 75 -1.23 -32.75 -22.19
C GLY A 75 -0.24 -33.87 -21.85
N GLU A 76 -0.24 -34.94 -22.64
CA GLU A 76 0.79 -35.97 -22.54
C GLU A 76 2.16 -35.38 -22.88
N TYR A 77 3.05 -35.33 -21.89
CA TYR A 77 4.45 -35.01 -22.10
C TYR A 77 5.14 -36.26 -22.64
N VAL A 78 5.78 -36.13 -23.80
CA VAL A 78 6.63 -37.19 -24.36
C VAL A 78 8.04 -36.96 -23.82
N ASP A 79 8.55 -37.93 -23.07
CA ASP A 79 9.95 -37.93 -22.64
C ASP A 79 10.84 -38.05 -23.88
N TYR A 80 11.64 -37.02 -24.15
CA TYR A 80 12.63 -37.08 -25.23
C TYR A 80 13.90 -37.73 -24.70
N GLU A 81 14.40 -38.75 -25.40
CA GLU A 81 15.75 -39.25 -25.18
C GLU A 81 16.72 -38.40 -26.01
N GLU A 82 17.65 -37.73 -25.33
CA GLU A 82 18.71 -36.92 -25.96
C GLU A 82 19.71 -37.85 -26.67
N VAL A 83 19.62 -37.92 -28.01
CA VAL A 83 20.62 -38.64 -28.81
C VAL A 83 21.88 -37.79 -28.88
N LYS A 84 22.95 -38.24 -28.23
CA LYS A 84 24.29 -37.65 -28.36
C LYS A 84 24.93 -38.12 -29.66
N GLU A 85 25.29 -37.19 -30.54
CA GLU A 85 26.24 -37.41 -31.64
C GLU A 85 27.69 -37.51 -31.12
#